data_AF-A0A6P0L4R2-F1
#
_entry.id   AF-A0A6P0L4R2-F1
#
_cell.length_a   1.000
_cell.length_b   1.000
_cell.length_c   1.000
_cell.angle_alpha   90.00
_cell.angle_beta   90.00
_cell.angle_gamma   90.00
#
_symmetry.space_group_name_H-M   'P 1'
#
loop_
_entity.id
_entity.type
_entity.pdbx_description
1 polymer ?
#
loop_
_entity_poly.entity_id
_entity_poly.type
_entity_poly.pdbx_seq_one_letter_code
_entity_poly.pdbx_strand_id
1 'polypeptide(L)'
;MLLPKATLNTLWVKHSDGKFGFSVQKQILDKIIAERGLPKGEYDELLDETWYEWWEKVNWFAEIFNKNKAEEGHLPLAPWNTKDNRTATFRGEDPVTPWRKSFLSDLFSRCDW
;
A
#
# COMPACT_ATOMS: atom_id res chain seq x y z
N MET A 1 19.82 -11.49 5.23
CA MET A 1 18.75 -12.42 4.79
C MET A 1 17.44 -11.66 4.80
N LEU A 2 16.90 -11.29 3.64
CA LEU A 2 15.58 -10.67 3.55
C LEU A 2 14.54 -11.79 3.63
N LEU A 3 13.52 -11.64 4.48
CA LEU A 3 12.42 -12.60 4.54
C LEU A 3 11.65 -12.57 3.21
N PRO A 4 11.14 -13.72 2.73
CA PRO A 4 10.20 -13.74 1.62
C PRO A 4 9.01 -12.81 1.91
N LYS A 5 8.54 -12.09 0.89
CA LYS A 5 7.45 -11.12 1.01
C LYS A 5 6.18 -11.76 1.61
N ALA A 6 5.92 -13.05 1.36
CA ALA A 6 4.84 -13.85 1.96
C ALA A 6 4.98 -13.99 3.46
N THR A 7 6.17 -14.39 3.92
CA THR A 7 6.48 -14.50 5.35
C THR A 7 6.27 -13.16 6.05
N LEU A 8 6.70 -12.06 5.43
CA LEU A 8 6.50 -10.72 5.99
C LEU A 8 5.01 -10.35 6.07
N ASN A 9 4.23 -10.61 5.01
CA ASN A 9 2.77 -10.41 5.03
C ASN A 9 2.10 -11.20 6.16
N THR A 10 2.41 -12.49 6.29
CA THR A 10 1.84 -13.34 7.35
C THR A 10 2.13 -12.80 8.75
N LEU A 11 3.35 -12.31 8.98
CA LEU A 11 3.72 -11.73 10.27
C LEU A 11 2.95 -10.43 10.55
N TRP A 12 2.80 -9.54 9.57
CA TRP A 12 2.01 -8.32 9.72
C TRP A 12 0.56 -8.63 10.04
N VAL A 13 -0.09 -9.50 9.26
CA VAL A 13 -1.49 -9.86 9.47
C VAL A 13 -1.69 -10.47 10.85
N LYS A 14 -0.87 -11.46 11.22
CA LYS A 14 -1.00 -12.19 12.49
C LYS A 14 -0.84 -11.29 13.72
N HIS A 15 0.13 -10.38 13.70
CA HIS A 15 0.46 -9.57 14.87
C HIS A 15 -0.27 -8.23 14.94
N SER A 16 -1.10 -7.92 13.94
CA SER A 16 -1.92 -6.71 13.87
C SER A 16 -3.42 -6.98 14.00
N ASP A 17 -3.82 -8.20 14.36
CA ASP A 17 -5.22 -8.63 14.37
C ASP A 17 -5.89 -8.46 12.99
N GLY A 18 -5.14 -8.73 11.92
CA GLY A 18 -5.59 -8.60 10.54
C GLY A 18 -5.54 -7.18 9.96
N LYS A 19 -5.13 -6.18 10.74
CA LYS A 19 -5.16 -4.76 10.33
C LYS A 19 -4.09 -4.36 9.33
N PHE A 20 -2.94 -5.04 9.34
CA PHE A 20 -1.76 -4.71 8.55
C PHE A 20 -1.36 -5.87 7.65
N GLY A 21 -0.74 -5.55 6.51
CA GLY A 21 -0.25 -6.53 5.54
C GLY A 21 -0.37 -6.03 4.10
N PHE A 22 0.48 -6.56 3.24
CA PHE A 22 0.39 -6.31 1.79
C PHE A 22 -0.91 -6.89 1.20
N SER A 23 -1.41 -8.00 1.76
CA SER A 23 -2.74 -8.54 1.47
C SER A 23 -3.85 -7.54 1.76
N VAL A 24 -3.83 -6.94 2.94
CA VAL A 24 -4.82 -5.94 3.39
C VAL A 24 -4.79 -4.70 2.49
N GLN A 25 -3.59 -4.20 2.20
CA GLN A 25 -3.37 -3.12 1.25
C GLN A 25 -3.94 -3.41 -0.14
N LYS A 26 -3.71 -4.62 -0.65
CA LYS A 26 -4.26 -5.08 -1.93
C LYS A 26 -5.79 -5.16 -1.89
N GLN A 27 -6.37 -5.66 -0.80
CA GLN A 27 -7.83 -5.73 -0.64
C GLN A 27 -8.47 -4.34 -0.65
N ILE A 28 -7.84 -3.35 -0.01
CA ILE A 28 -8.29 -1.96 -0.05
C ILE A 28 -8.26 -1.43 -1.50
N LEU A 29 -7.17 -1.68 -2.24
CA LEU A 29 -7.09 -1.27 -3.65
C LEU A 29 -8.15 -1.97 -4.52
N ASP A 30 -8.28 -3.28 -4.39
CA ASP A 30 -9.27 -4.10 -5.10
C ASP A 30 -10.71 -3.60 -4.85
N LYS A 31 -11.00 -3.12 -3.64
CA LYS A 31 -12.29 -2.51 -3.30
C LYS A 31 -12.52 -1.19 -4.05
N ILE A 32 -11.53 -0.30 -4.08
CA ILE A 32 -11.62 0.98 -4.81
C ILE A 32 -11.81 0.72 -6.31
N ILE A 33 -11.05 -0.22 -6.87
CA ILE A 33 -11.19 -0.67 -8.27
C ILE A 33 -12.63 -1.11 -8.55
N ALA A 34 -13.18 -1.97 -7.70
CA ALA A 34 -14.55 -2.47 -7.85
C ALA A 34 -15.60 -1.35 -7.72
N GLU A 35 -15.45 -0.44 -6.75
CA GLU A 35 -16.34 0.72 -6.57
C GLU A 35 -16.34 1.67 -7.78
N ARG A 36 -15.22 1.74 -8.50
CA ARG A 36 -15.07 2.53 -9.74
C ARG A 36 -15.45 1.77 -11.02
N GLY A 37 -15.79 0.48 -10.93
CA GLY A 37 -16.08 -0.37 -12.09
C GLY A 37 -14.87 -0.61 -13.00
N LEU A 38 -13.65 -0.52 -12.46
CA LEU A 38 -12.40 -0.75 -13.19
C LEU A 38 -12.06 -2.25 -13.26
N PRO A 39 -11.35 -2.72 -14.29
CA PRO A 39 -10.93 -4.12 -14.39
C PRO A 39 -9.95 -4.47 -13.26
N LYS A 40 -10.19 -5.62 -12.62
CA LYS A 40 -9.32 -6.13 -11.54
C LYS A 40 -8.07 -6.79 -12.13
N GLY A 41 -6.92 -6.51 -11.52
CA GLY A 41 -5.64 -7.18 -11.84
C GLY A 41 -4.74 -6.42 -12.81
N GLU A 42 -5.23 -5.35 -13.42
CA GLU A 42 -4.47 -4.45 -14.31
C GLU A 42 -3.99 -3.21 -13.53
N TYR A 43 -3.23 -3.45 -12.44
CA TYR A 43 -2.81 -2.39 -11.51
C TYR A 43 -1.97 -1.29 -12.17
N ASP A 44 -1.21 -1.62 -13.22
CA ASP A 44 -0.39 -0.66 -13.99
C ASP A 44 -1.23 0.29 -14.85
N GLU A 45 -2.47 -0.07 -15.16
CA GLU A 45 -3.37 0.72 -16.00
C GLU A 45 -4.34 1.58 -15.18
N LEU A 46 -4.26 1.52 -13.85
CA LEU A 46 -5.11 2.32 -12.98
C LEU A 46 -4.84 3.81 -13.15
N LEU A 47 -5.95 4.56 -13.18
CA LEU A 47 -5.95 6.01 -13.14
C LEU A 47 -5.22 6.52 -11.88
N ASP A 48 -4.53 7.64 -12.00
CA ASP A 48 -3.75 8.20 -10.89
C ASP A 48 -4.63 8.49 -9.67
N GLU A 49 -5.88 8.94 -9.87
CA GLU A 49 -6.82 9.22 -8.79
C GLU A 49 -7.18 7.97 -7.98
N THR A 50 -7.06 6.78 -8.57
CA THR A 50 -7.27 5.49 -7.87
C THR A 50 -6.13 5.23 -6.89
N TRP A 51 -4.90 5.47 -7.33
CA TRP A 51 -3.71 5.35 -6.49
C TRP A 51 -3.65 6.43 -5.41
N TYR A 52 -4.04 7.66 -5.73
CA TYR A 52 -4.17 8.74 -4.75
C TYR A 52 -5.18 8.38 -3.65
N GLU A 53 -6.39 7.98 -4.02
CA GLU A 53 -7.42 7.57 -3.06
C GLU A 53 -6.94 6.40 -2.18
N TRP A 54 -6.30 5.41 -2.79
CA TRP A 54 -5.72 4.28 -2.05
C TRP A 54 -4.67 4.75 -1.04
N TRP A 55 -3.73 5.61 -1.48
CA TRP A 55 -2.65 6.15 -0.66
C TRP A 55 -3.18 6.94 0.55
N GLU A 56 -4.24 7.72 0.35
CA GLU A 56 -4.94 8.44 1.41
C GLU A 56 -5.61 7.48 2.40
N LYS A 57 -6.33 6.46 1.90
CA LYS A 57 -7.01 5.47 2.75
C LYS A 57 -6.06 4.67 3.64
N VAL A 58 -4.91 4.23 3.11
CA VAL A 58 -3.89 3.54 3.92
C VAL A 58 -3.05 4.52 4.75
N ASN A 59 -3.28 5.83 4.58
CA ASN A 59 -2.63 6.90 5.33
C ASN A 59 -1.09 6.81 5.29
N TRP A 60 -0.52 6.48 4.12
CA TRP A 60 0.93 6.23 3.98
C TRP A 60 1.81 7.48 4.11
N PHE A 61 1.21 8.64 4.38
CA PHE A 61 1.88 9.89 4.69
C PHE A 61 2.14 10.10 6.19
N ALA A 62 1.45 9.38 7.08
CA ALA A 62 1.59 9.56 8.52
C ALA A 62 2.66 8.65 9.17
N GLU A 63 3.29 9.11 10.25
CA GLU A 63 4.24 8.31 11.04
C GLU A 63 3.53 7.60 12.22
N ILE A 64 2.64 6.65 11.92
CA ILE A 64 1.80 6.00 12.94
C ILE A 64 2.10 4.51 13.04
N PHE A 65 2.95 4.12 14.00
CA PHE A 65 3.27 2.71 14.24
C PHE A 65 2.37 2.04 15.30
N ASN A 66 1.52 2.83 15.97
CA ASN A 66 0.60 2.30 16.96
C ASN A 66 -0.62 1.68 16.26
N LYS A 67 -0.81 0.36 16.39
CA LYS A 67 -1.92 -0.37 15.75
C LYS A 67 -3.31 0.18 16.11
N ASN A 68 -3.47 0.80 17.26
CA ASN A 68 -4.75 1.36 17.71
C ASN A 68 -5.02 2.75 17.12
N LYS A 69 -4.02 3.39 16.50
CA LYS A 69 -4.13 4.73 15.90
C LYS A 69 -3.97 4.74 14.39
N ALA A 70 -3.26 3.76 13.82
CA ALA A 70 -3.04 3.68 12.39
C ALA A 70 -4.32 3.27 11.66
N GLU A 71 -4.44 3.62 10.38
CA GLU A 71 -5.50 3.11 9.52
C GLU A 71 -5.25 1.64 9.14
N GLU A 72 -6.29 0.98 8.62
CA GLU A 72 -6.16 -0.35 8.02
C GLU A 72 -5.21 -0.30 6.80
N GLY A 73 -4.36 -1.31 6.64
CA GLY A 73 -3.36 -1.34 5.56
C GLY A 73 -2.21 -0.35 5.73
N HIS A 74 -2.15 0.44 6.81
CA HIS A 74 -1.10 1.44 6.99
C HIS A 74 0.32 0.85 6.99
N LEU A 75 0.48 -0.34 7.56
CA LEU A 75 1.75 -1.08 7.56
C LEU A 75 1.61 -2.40 6.79
N PRO A 76 2.70 -2.95 6.25
CA PRO A 76 4.04 -2.35 6.14
C PRO A 76 4.12 -1.22 5.12
N LEU A 77 5.13 -0.36 5.30
CA LEU A 77 5.47 0.66 4.32
C LEU A 77 6.42 0.08 3.26
N ALA A 78 6.35 0.62 2.04
CA ALA A 78 7.33 0.30 1.00
C ALA A 78 8.74 0.83 1.36
N PRO A 79 9.84 0.22 0.87
CA PRO A 79 11.20 0.58 1.26
C PRO A 79 11.59 2.05 1.02
N TRP A 80 10.98 2.72 0.05
CA TRP A 80 11.23 4.13 -0.25
C TRP A 80 10.33 5.09 0.53
N ASN A 81 9.36 4.59 1.28
CA ASN A 81 8.50 5.37 2.16
C ASN A 81 9.23 5.59 3.50
N THR A 82 10.32 6.36 3.42
CA THR A 82 11.19 6.73 4.53
C THR A 82 10.70 8.01 5.22
N LYS A 83 11.21 8.30 6.43
CA LYS A 83 10.91 9.55 7.15
C LYS A 83 11.18 10.82 6.32
N ASP A 84 12.31 10.83 5.62
CA ASP A 84 12.72 11.96 4.78
C ASP A 84 11.81 12.11 3.55
N ASN A 85 11.45 10.99 2.93
CA ASN A 85 10.58 11.02 1.75
C ASN A 85 9.12 11.29 2.10
N ARG A 86 8.60 10.86 3.27
CA ARG A 86 7.22 11.16 3.71
C ARG A 86 6.99 12.65 3.90
N THR A 87 7.93 13.30 4.58
CA THR A 87 7.87 14.74 4.86
C THR A 87 8.08 15.58 3.59
N ALA A 88 8.91 15.09 2.65
CA ALA A 88 9.10 15.70 1.34
C ALA A 88 7.90 15.48 0.39
N THR A 89 7.29 14.29 0.37
CA THR A 89 6.09 14.00 -0.44
C THR A 89 4.89 14.84 -0.02
N PHE A 90 4.76 15.17 1.27
CA PHE A 90 3.76 16.14 1.71
C PHE A 90 4.06 17.58 1.24
N ARG A 91 5.34 17.91 0.94
CA ARG A 91 5.78 19.27 0.57
C ARG A 91 6.12 19.46 -0.91
N GLY A 92 5.99 18.45 -1.78
CA GLY A 92 6.20 18.69 -3.22
C GLY A 92 6.40 17.49 -4.16
N GLU A 93 6.24 16.25 -3.73
CA GLU A 93 6.36 15.09 -4.65
C GLU A 93 5.06 14.31 -4.78
N ASP A 94 4.68 14.05 -6.03
CA ASP A 94 3.56 13.20 -6.41
C ASP A 94 3.74 11.77 -5.83
N PRO A 95 2.83 11.26 -4.97
CA PRO A 95 2.90 9.89 -4.47
C PRO A 95 2.68 8.84 -5.57
N VAL A 96 2.10 9.21 -6.71
CA VAL A 96 1.68 8.38 -7.84
C VAL A 96 2.67 8.48 -9.01
N THR A 97 3.97 8.43 -8.71
CA THR A 97 4.98 8.35 -9.78
C THR A 97 4.90 7.00 -10.52
N PRO A 98 5.29 6.93 -11.81
CA PRO A 98 5.24 5.69 -12.59
C PRO A 98 5.97 4.51 -11.94
N TRP A 99 7.12 4.76 -11.29
CA TRP A 99 7.89 3.68 -10.67
C TRP A 99 7.29 3.20 -9.34
N ARG A 100 6.65 4.07 -8.55
CA ARG A 100 5.96 3.68 -7.31
C ARG A 100 4.74 2.83 -7.63
N LYS A 101 3.96 3.22 -8.65
CA LYS A 101 2.86 2.42 -9.20
C LYS A 101 3.37 1.06 -9.66
N SER A 102 4.38 1.04 -10.53
CA SER A 102 4.93 -0.20 -11.07
C SER A 102 5.42 -1.17 -9.99
N PHE A 103 6.08 -0.70 -8.93
CA PHE A 103 6.46 -1.58 -7.82
C PHE A 103 5.24 -2.15 -7.09
N LEU A 104 4.23 -1.33 -6.79
CA LEU A 104 3.04 -1.79 -6.07
C LEU A 104 2.22 -2.75 -6.92
N SER A 105 2.07 -2.47 -8.21
CA SER A 105 1.50 -3.40 -9.18
C SER A 105 2.25 -4.72 -9.19
N ASP A 106 3.58 -4.70 -9.28
CA ASP A 106 4.42 -5.90 -9.25
C ASP A 106 4.22 -6.70 -7.96
N LEU A 107 4.17 -5.99 -6.83
CA LEU A 107 3.94 -6.58 -5.51
C LEU A 107 2.56 -7.22 -5.39
N PHE A 108 1.52 -6.59 -5.93
CA PHE A 108 0.14 -7.05 -5.85
C PHE A 108 -0.21 -8.13 -6.89
N SER A 109 0.50 -8.16 -8.03
CA SER A 109 0.29 -9.15 -9.09
C SER A 109 1.07 -10.45 -8.88
N ARG A 110 2.28 -10.39 -8.29
CA ARG A 110 3.16 -11.59 -8.19
C ARG A 110 2.94 -12.45 -6.96
N CYS A 111 2.11 -12.00 -6.03
CA CYS A 111 1.97 -12.65 -4.75
C CYS A 111 0.51 -13.00 -4.52
N ASP A 112 0.23 -14.30 -4.52
CA ASP A 112 -1.00 -14.86 -4.00
C ASP A 112 -0.92 -14.77 -2.47
N TRP A 113 -1.28 -13.58 -1.95
CA TRP A 113 -1.39 -13.36 -0.52
C TRP A 113 -2.63 -13.99 0.09
#